data_AF-A0A9E0TL09-F1
#
_entry.id   AF-A0A9E0TL09-F1
#
_cell.length_a   1.000
_cell.length_b   1.000
_cell.length_c   1.000
_cell.angle_alpha   90.00
_cell.angle_beta   90.00
_cell.angle_gamma   90.00
#
_symmetry.space_group_name_H-M   'P 1'
#
loop_
_entity.id
_entity.type
_entity.pdbx_description
1 polymer ?
#
loop_
_entity_poly.entity_id
_entity_poly.type
_entity_poly.pdbx_seq_one_letter_code
_entity_poly.pdbx_strand_id
1 'polypeptide(L)'
;LLEFPTIVFMQSGYNVYSLQQAARRSWRIGQKQPVRVIYLGYAASSQMTCLGLMARKIMVSQSTSGDVPESGLDVLNQDGDSVEVALARQLVAA
;
A
#
# COMPACT_ATOMS: atom_id res chain seq x y z
N LEU A 1 -19.80 1.86 7.16
CA LEU A 1 -18.87 1.82 6.01
C LEU A 1 -19.02 0.58 5.12
N LEU A 2 -19.73 -0.49 5.55
CA LEU A 2 -20.02 -1.62 4.65
C LEU A 2 -20.85 -1.21 3.41
N GLU A 3 -21.70 -0.18 3.56
CA GLU A 3 -22.48 0.42 2.47
C GLU A 3 -21.63 1.24 1.48
N PHE A 4 -20.38 1.55 1.84
CA PHE A 4 -19.45 2.35 1.03
C PHE A 4 -18.21 1.50 0.69
N PRO A 5 -18.27 0.69 -0.38
CA PRO A 5 -17.18 -0.22 -0.75
C PRO A 5 -15.96 0.52 -1.30
N THR A 6 -16.11 1.75 -1.80
CA THR A 6 -14.99 2.54 -2.34
C THR A 6 -14.58 3.65 -1.37
N ILE A 7 -13.29 3.70 -1.00
CA ILE A 7 -12.69 4.78 -0.23
C ILE A 7 -11.76 5.57 -1.14
N VAL A 8 -11.87 6.90 -1.11
CA VAL A 8 -11.01 7.82 -1.87
C VAL A 8 -10.25 8.70 -0.90
N PHE A 9 -8.91 8.62 -0.93
CA PHE A 9 -8.03 9.47 -0.14
C PHE A 9 -7.60 10.68 -0.97
N MET A 10 -8.01 11.87 -0.55
CA MET A 10 -7.51 13.14 -1.11
C MET A 10 -6.04 13.40 -0.72
N GLN A 11 -5.62 12.86 0.43
CA GLN A 11 -4.27 12.93 0.95
C GLN A 11 -4.00 11.71 1.84
N SER A 12 -2.82 11.11 1.73
CA SER A 12 -2.46 9.86 2.43
C SER A 12 -1.93 10.06 3.86
N GLY A 13 -1.57 11.29 4.24
CA GLY A 13 -0.79 11.54 5.46
C GLY A 13 0.59 10.86 5.43
N TYR A 14 1.28 10.84 6.57
CA TYR A 14 2.65 10.31 6.71
C TYR A 14 2.76 9.07 7.63
N ASN A 15 1.69 8.73 8.33
CA ASN A 15 1.65 7.57 9.23
C ASN A 15 1.02 6.36 8.51
N VAL A 16 1.83 5.33 8.31
CA VAL A 16 1.44 4.09 7.61
C VAL A 16 0.32 3.36 8.34
N TYR A 17 0.42 3.26 9.66
CA TYR A 17 -0.56 2.54 10.48
C TYR A 17 -1.94 3.18 10.37
N SER A 18 -2.01 4.51 10.51
CA SER A 18 -3.27 5.25 10.38
C SER A 18 -3.89 5.10 8.99
N LEU A 19 -3.06 5.13 7.94
CA LEU A 19 -3.50 5.00 6.56
C LEU A 19 -4.04 3.59 6.27
N GLN A 20 -3.32 2.55 6.69
CA GLN A 20 -3.75 1.16 6.51
C GLN A 20 -5.01 0.85 7.33
N GLN A 21 -5.10 1.35 8.56
CA GLN A 21 -6.29 1.19 9.40
C GLN A 21 -7.50 1.87 8.75
N ALA A 22 -7.33 3.04 8.13
CA ALA A 22 -8.38 3.73 7.40
C ALA A 22 -8.77 2.98 6.12
N ALA A 23 -7.81 2.47 5.35
CA ALA A 23 -8.03 1.75 4.10
C ALA A 23 -8.81 0.43 4.30
N ARG A 24 -8.60 -0.28 5.43
CA ARG A 24 -9.34 -1.51 5.76
C ARG A 24 -10.76 -1.27 6.31
N ARG A 25 -11.25 -0.02 6.43
CA ARG A 25 -12.59 0.23 7.02
C ARG A 25 -13.77 -0.19 6.14
N SER A 26 -13.61 -0.20 4.82
CA SER A 26 -14.63 -0.66 3.86
C SER A 26 -14.62 -2.19 3.66
N TRP A 27 -13.48 -2.83 3.95
CA TRP A 27 -13.33 -4.29 3.92
C TRP A 27 -13.41 -4.89 5.32
N ARG A 28 -14.62 -5.29 5.71
CA ARG A 28 -14.90 -6.01 6.97
C ARG A 28 -15.72 -7.27 6.70
N ILE A 29 -15.79 -8.14 7.71
CA ILE A 29 -16.65 -9.33 7.68
C ILE A 29 -18.08 -8.90 7.33
N GLY A 30 -18.67 -9.53 6.31
CA GLY A 30 -20.00 -9.21 5.79
C GLY A 30 -20.00 -8.31 4.55
N GLN A 31 -18.85 -7.83 4.08
CA GLN A 31 -18.74 -7.14 2.79
C GLN A 31 -18.90 -8.15 1.65
N LYS A 32 -19.84 -7.88 0.74
CA LYS A 32 -20.14 -8.72 -0.45
C LYS A 32 -19.82 -8.03 -1.77
N GLN A 33 -19.64 -6.71 -1.73
CA GLN A 33 -19.31 -5.88 -2.90
C GLN A 33 -17.79 -5.78 -3.06
N PRO A 34 -17.27 -5.65 -4.29
CA PRO A 34 -15.85 -5.43 -4.52
C PRO A 34 -15.41 -4.09 -3.91
N VAL A 35 -14.42 -4.15 -3.01
CA VAL A 35 -13.86 -2.97 -2.32
C VAL A 35 -12.75 -2.35 -3.15
N ARG A 36 -12.73 -1.02 -3.23
CA ARG A 36 -11.65 -0.27 -3.90
C ARG A 36 -11.12 0.84 -3.00
N VAL A 37 -9.82 1.04 -3.02
CA VAL A 37 -9.16 2.15 -2.33
C VAL A 37 -8.37 2.95 -3.35
N ILE A 38 -8.69 4.23 -3.50
CA ILE A 38 -8.09 5.12 -4.50
C ILE A 38 -7.30 6.20 -3.76
N TYR A 39 -6.04 6.40 -4.14
CA TYR A 39 -5.20 7.46 -3.63
C TYR A 39 -5.07 8.55 -4.70
N LEU A 40 -5.46 9.77 -4.36
CA LEU A 40 -5.32 10.93 -5.23
C LEU A 40 -4.06 11.70 -4.84
N GLY A 41 -3.40 12.26 -5.87
CA GLY A 41 -2.25 13.13 -5.71
C GLY A 41 -2.20 14.14 -6.84
N TYR A 42 -1.88 15.39 -6.52
CA TYR A 42 -1.68 16.41 -7.55
C TYR A 42 -0.38 16.12 -8.33
N ALA A 43 -0.48 16.04 -9.65
CA ALA A 43 0.67 15.83 -10.52
C ALA A 43 1.72 16.96 -10.36
N ALA A 44 3.00 16.61 -10.55
CA ALA A 44 4.14 17.53 -10.40
C ALA A 44 4.22 18.26 -9.05
N SER A 45 3.66 17.69 -7.99
CA SER A 45 3.73 18.22 -6.63
C SER A 45 4.51 17.30 -5.69
N SER A 46 4.95 17.84 -4.56
CA SER A 46 5.57 17.07 -3.48
C SER A 46 4.65 15.96 -2.93
N GLN A 47 3.34 16.04 -3.17
CA GLN A 47 2.38 15.01 -2.80
C GLN A 47 2.65 13.68 -3.51
N MET A 48 3.07 13.70 -4.78
CA MET A 48 3.40 12.49 -5.53
C MET A 48 4.65 11.81 -4.95
N THR A 49 5.67 12.58 -4.60
CA THR A 49 6.87 12.05 -3.92
C THR A 49 6.51 11.45 -2.57
N CYS A 50 5.65 12.12 -1.79
CA CYS A 50 5.19 11.62 -0.50
C CYS A 50 4.39 10.32 -0.64
N LEU A 51 3.51 10.22 -1.64
CA LEU A 51 2.75 9.00 -1.95
C LEU A 51 3.68 7.84 -2.31
N GLY A 52 4.72 8.08 -3.13
CA GLY A 52 5.73 7.08 -3.46
C GLY A 52 6.51 6.60 -2.23
N LEU A 53 6.94 7.52 -1.35
CA LEU A 53 7.60 7.15 -0.10
C LEU A 53 6.68 6.36 0.84
N MET A 54 5.41 6.73 0.91
CA MET A 54 4.41 6.01 1.70
C MET A 54 4.14 4.61 1.16
N ALA A 55 4.08 4.45 -0.17
CA ALA A 55 3.97 3.15 -0.82
C ALA A 55 5.12 2.21 -0.41
N ARG A 56 6.37 2.72 -0.47
CA ARG A 56 7.56 1.97 -0.03
C ARG A 56 7.47 1.57 1.44
N LYS A 57 7.07 2.50 2.32
CA LYS A 57 6.89 2.18 3.75
C LYS A 57 5.81 1.13 4.00
N ILE A 58 4.70 1.18 3.24
CA ILE A 58 3.62 0.19 3.33
C ILE A 58 4.13 -1.18 2.91
N MET A 59 4.86 -1.27 1.79
CA MET A 59 5.40 -2.52 1.29
C MET A 59 6.36 -3.15 2.30
N VAL A 60 7.31 -2.38 2.86
CA VAL A 60 8.22 -2.87 3.91
C VAL A 60 7.46 -3.31 5.16
N SER A 61 6.41 -2.59 5.55
CA SER A 61 5.59 -2.95 6.71
C SER A 61 4.79 -4.23 6.48
N GLN A 62 4.32 -4.47 5.25
CA GLN A 62 3.56 -5.66 4.87
C GLN A 62 4.47 -6.89 4.76
N SER A 63 5.64 -6.76 4.13
CA SER A 63 6.62 -7.84 4.03
C SER A 63 7.14 -8.27 5.40
N THR A 64 7.41 -7.32 6.31
CA THR A 64 7.77 -7.63 7.71
C THR A 64 6.66 -8.37 8.44
N SER A 65 5.40 -8.15 8.07
CA SER A 65 4.23 -8.80 8.68
C SER A 65 3.87 -10.13 8.01
N GLY A 66 4.56 -10.53 6.94
CA GLY A 66 4.30 -11.75 6.17
C GLY A 66 3.04 -11.69 5.28
N ASP A 67 2.51 -10.48 5.01
CA ASP A 67 1.34 -10.27 4.16
C ASP A 67 1.83 -10.00 2.73
N VAL A 68 1.37 -10.77 1.74
CA VAL A 68 1.81 -10.63 0.33
C VAL A 68 1.40 -9.24 -0.18
N PRO A 69 2.32 -8.45 -0.76
CA PRO A 69 2.04 -7.06 -1.14
C PRO A 69 1.20 -6.98 -2.41
N GLU A 70 -0.11 -7.24 -2.31
CA GLU A 70 -1.10 -6.97 -3.37
C GLU A 70 -1.79 -5.62 -3.10
N SER A 71 -1.00 -4.55 -2.96
CA SER A 71 -1.52 -3.19 -2.75
C SER A 71 -1.53 -2.41 -4.06
N GLY A 72 -2.59 -1.64 -4.33
CA GLY A 72 -2.65 -0.75 -5.51
C GLY A 72 -1.56 0.33 -5.57
N LEU A 73 -0.75 0.46 -4.53
CA LEU A 73 0.42 1.33 -4.48
C LEU A 73 1.69 0.67 -5.04
N ASP A 74 1.66 -0.62 -5.38
CA ASP A 74 2.81 -1.34 -5.93
C ASP A 74 3.26 -0.79 -7.29
N VAL A 75 2.33 -0.21 -8.06
CA VAL A 75 2.61 0.50 -9.32
C VAL A 75 3.57 1.69 -9.13
N LEU A 76 3.60 2.29 -7.94
CA LEU A 76 4.51 3.39 -7.61
C LEU A 76 5.92 2.91 -7.23
N ASN A 77 6.12 1.60 -7.13
CA ASN A 77 7.36 0.97 -6.74
C ASN A 77 8.07 0.39 -7.97
N GLN A 78 8.64 1.28 -8.79
CA GLN A 78 9.37 0.92 -10.01
C GLN A 78 10.72 0.21 -9.73
N ASP A 79 11.18 0.22 -8.48
CA ASP A 79 12.38 -0.49 -8.05
C ASP A 79 11.99 -1.92 -7.66
N GLY A 80 11.77 -2.75 -8.69
CA GLY A 80 11.24 -4.12 -8.63
C GLY A 80 12.11 -5.17 -7.91
N ASP A 81 13.04 -4.77 -7.05
CA ASP A 81 13.71 -5.69 -6.15
C ASP A 81 12.91 -5.75 -4.84
N SER A 82 11.92 -6.66 -4.79
CA SER A 82 11.36 -7.07 -3.51
C SER A 82 12.53 -7.46 -2.60
N VAL A 83 12.57 -6.92 -1.39
CA VAL A 83 13.58 -7.23 -0.38
C VAL A 83 13.69 -8.75 -0.17
N GLU A 84 12.57 -9.46 -0.36
CA GLU A 84 12.47 -10.92 -0.33
C GLU A 84 13.28 -11.60 -1.45
N VAL A 85 13.25 -11.04 -2.67
CA VAL A 85 14.05 -11.52 -3.81
C VAL A 85 15.53 -11.20 -3.61
N ALA A 86 15.86 -10.03 -3.06
CA ALA A 86 17.23 -9.69 -2.72
C ALA A 86 17.80 -10.64 -1.64
N LEU A 87 17.00 -10.94 -0.61
CA LEU A 87 17.37 -11.89 0.45
C LEU A 87 17.46 -13.33 -0.07
N ALA A 88 16.50 -13.77 -0.88
CA ALA A 88 16.53 -15.09 -1.51
C ALA A 88 17.77 -15.27 -2.40
N ARG A 89 18.15 -14.24 -3.16
CA ARG A 89 19.39 -14.25 -3.95
C ARG A 89 20.64 -14.36 -3.07
N GLN A 90 20.68 -13.71 -1.91
CA GLN A 90 21.80 -13.84 -0.97
C GLN A 90 21.87 -15.24 -0.35
N LEU A 91 20.73 -15.89 -0.09
CA LEU A 91 20.69 -17.26 0.45
C LEU A 91 21.05 -18.32 -0.59
N VAL A 92 20.70 -18.14 -1.86
CA VAL A 92 21.06 -19.07 -2.95
C VAL A 92 22.54 -18.97 -3.35
N ALA A 93 23.20 -17.84 -3.07
CA ALA A 93 24.62 -17.62 -3.35
C ALA A 93 25.56 -18.06 -2.20
N ALA A 94 25.01 -18.55 -1.08
CA ALA A 94 25.74 -19.11 0.06
C ALA A 94 25.74 -20.65 0.01
#